data_AF-A0AAV5BNB2-F1
#
_entry.id   AF-A0AAV5BNB2-F1
#
_cell.length_a   1.000
_cell.length_b   1.000
_cell.length_c   1.000
_cell.angle_alpha   90.00
_cell.angle_beta   90.00
_cell.angle_gamma   90.00
#
_symmetry.space_group_name_H-M   'P 1'
#
loop_
_entity.id
_entity.type
_entity.pdbx_description
1 polymer ?
#
loop_
_entity_poly.entity_id
_entity_poly.type
_entity_poly.pdbx_seq_one_letter_code
_entity_poly.pdbx_strand_id
1 'polypeptide(L)'
;MGYPESTWIYLAAGEIYGGDKYISKLRSYFPNLVTKEVLATKDELKKFNNHASQVAALDYIISVESDVFVPSHSGNMAKAVEGHRRFLGHRRTITPDRRGLVKLFDLLEKRELIEGPKLSSLVTEMHKYRQGTPRERYSSLPGSKGRARLRTEESFYENPLPECICLTGKH
;
A
#
# COMPACT_ATOMS: atom_id res chain seq x y z
N MET A 1 6.35 12.48 5.48
CA MET A 1 6.61 11.07 5.88
C MET A 1 8.07 10.79 6.23
N GLY A 2 9.03 11.61 5.76
CA GLY A 2 10.42 11.57 6.27
C GLY A 2 11.36 10.60 5.55
N TYR A 3 10.96 10.05 4.40
CA TYR A 3 11.82 9.19 3.59
C TYR A 3 12.77 10.04 2.73
N PRO A 4 14.10 9.79 2.76
CA PRO A 4 15.06 10.51 1.93
C PRO A 4 14.96 10.11 0.45
N GLU A 5 15.55 10.91 -0.43
CA GLU A 5 15.60 10.64 -1.88
C GLU A 5 16.30 9.31 -2.22
N SER A 6 17.24 8.87 -1.36
CA SER A 6 17.94 7.58 -1.50
C SER A 6 17.06 6.34 -1.23
N THR A 7 15.81 6.53 -0.80
CA THR A 7 14.87 5.44 -0.52
C THR A 7 14.61 4.62 -1.78
N TRP A 8 14.76 3.30 -1.68
CA TRP A 8 14.37 2.38 -2.74
C TRP A 8 12.85 2.24 -2.79
N ILE A 9 12.27 2.49 -3.97
CA ILE A 9 10.84 2.34 -4.19
C ILE A 9 10.63 1.24 -5.24
N TYR A 10 9.98 0.16 -4.82
CA TYR A 10 9.49 -0.86 -5.73
C TYR A 10 8.06 -0.54 -6.16
N LEU A 11 7.82 -0.49 -7.47
CA LEU A 11 6.49 -0.31 -8.04
C LEU A 11 5.84 -1.66 -8.35
N ALA A 12 4.95 -2.09 -7.45
CA ALA A 12 4.06 -3.23 -7.64
C ALA A 12 2.87 -2.84 -8.55
N ALA A 13 3.11 -2.81 -9.87
CA ALA A 13 2.07 -2.46 -10.85
C ALA A 13 2.15 -3.33 -12.11
N GLY A 14 1.02 -3.43 -12.81
CA GLY A 14 1.01 -3.82 -14.22
C GLY A 14 1.35 -2.61 -15.11
N GLU A 15 0.66 -2.48 -16.22
CA GLU A 15 0.79 -1.29 -17.07
C GLU A 15 0.37 -0.02 -16.31
N ILE A 16 1.28 0.96 -16.26
CA ILE A 16 1.07 2.19 -15.51
C ILE A 16 0.29 3.17 -16.40
N TYR A 17 -0.86 3.64 -15.91
CA TYR A 17 -1.66 4.62 -16.63
C TYR A 17 -0.84 5.89 -16.94
N GLY A 18 -0.78 6.26 -18.23
CA GLY A 18 0.02 7.38 -18.72
C GLY A 18 1.54 7.17 -18.66
N GLY A 19 2.00 5.96 -18.34
CA GLY A 19 3.38 5.51 -18.45
C GLY A 19 4.41 6.45 -17.82
N ASP A 20 5.49 6.69 -18.56
CA ASP A 20 6.64 7.48 -18.11
C ASP A 20 6.30 8.93 -17.77
N LYS A 21 5.20 9.49 -18.30
CA LYS A 21 4.81 10.87 -17.98
C LYS A 21 4.54 11.07 -16.49
N TYR A 22 3.86 10.13 -15.84
CA TYR A 22 3.57 10.22 -14.40
C TYR A 22 4.71 9.66 -13.55
N ILE A 23 5.41 8.65 -14.05
CA ILE A 23 6.53 8.02 -13.33
C ILE A 23 7.79 8.90 -13.31
N SER A 24 8.05 9.68 -14.36
CA SER A 24 9.21 10.59 -14.41
C SER A 24 9.20 11.60 -13.26
N LYS A 25 8.03 12.17 -12.93
CA LYS A 25 7.89 13.08 -11.80
C LYS A 25 8.15 12.38 -10.46
N LEU A 26 7.70 11.14 -10.29
CA LEU A 26 8.03 10.38 -9.08
C LEU A 26 9.54 10.07 -9.01
N ARG A 27 10.12 9.69 -10.15
CA ARG A 27 11.54 9.36 -10.28
C ARG A 27 12.45 10.57 -10.02
N SER A 28 12.00 11.80 -10.30
CA SER A 28 12.77 13.00 -9.95
C SER A 28 12.88 13.25 -8.45
N TYR A 29 11.89 12.79 -7.67
CA TYR A 29 11.96 12.84 -6.19
C TYR A 29 12.64 11.61 -5.59
N PHE A 30 12.51 10.45 -6.23
CA PHE A 30 13.09 9.19 -5.77
C PHE A 30 13.80 8.48 -6.94
N PRO A 31 15.10 8.71 -7.14
CA PRO A 31 15.85 8.13 -8.27
C PRO A 31 15.89 6.59 -8.24
N ASN A 32 15.88 5.99 -7.04
CA ASN A 32 15.94 4.54 -6.82
C ASN A 32 14.58 3.85 -7.01
N LEU A 33 13.92 4.16 -8.13
CA LEU A 33 12.59 3.63 -8.49
C LEU A 33 12.73 2.44 -9.43
N VAL A 34 12.33 1.26 -8.93
CA VAL A 34 12.51 -0.04 -9.60
C VAL A 34 11.18 -0.77 -9.80
N THR A 35 11.15 -1.65 -10.80
CA THR A 35 10.04 -2.57 -11.10
C THR A 35 10.60 -3.99 -11.19
N LYS A 36 9.72 -5.00 -11.29
CA LYS A 36 10.14 -6.40 -11.54
C LYS A 36 10.99 -6.55 -12.80
N GLU A 37 10.75 -5.75 -13.83
CA GLU A 37 11.54 -5.74 -15.08
C GLU A 37 12.96 -5.21 -14.90
N VAL A 38 13.20 -4.42 -13.84
CA VAL A 38 14.54 -3.94 -13.47
C VAL A 38 15.25 -4.95 -12.55
N LEU A 39 14.51 -5.62 -11.68
CA LEU A 39 15.08 -6.54 -10.69
C LEU A 39 15.37 -7.95 -11.22
N ALA A 40 14.62 -8.41 -12.23
CA ALA A 40 14.75 -9.75 -12.79
C ALA A 40 15.18 -9.71 -14.26
N THR A 41 15.89 -10.74 -14.69
CA THR A 41 16.27 -10.88 -16.10
C THR A 41 15.07 -11.21 -16.97
N LYS A 42 15.16 -10.90 -18.27
CA LYS A 42 14.11 -11.25 -19.24
C LYS A 42 13.83 -12.76 -19.25
N ASP A 43 14.85 -13.59 -19.08
CA ASP A 43 14.70 -15.05 -19.08
C ASP A 43 14.02 -15.59 -17.81
N GLU A 44 14.26 -14.97 -16.65
CA GLU A 44 13.52 -15.27 -15.42
C GLU A 44 12.05 -14.87 -15.54
N LEU A 45 11.76 -13.68 -16.06
CA LEU A 45 10.39 -13.19 -16.23
C LEU A 45 9.63 -13.97 -17.31
N LYS A 46 10.31 -14.43 -18.37
CA LYS A 46 9.71 -15.20 -19.46
C LYS A 46 9.02 -16.48 -18.96
N LYS A 47 9.50 -17.07 -17.86
CA LYS A 47 8.86 -18.24 -17.22
C LYS A 47 7.43 -17.96 -16.75
N PHE A 48 7.10 -16.68 -16.52
CA PHE A 48 5.80 -16.23 -16.00
C PHE A 48 4.91 -15.54 -17.04
N ASN A 49 5.35 -15.34 -18.29
CA ASN A 49 4.66 -14.53 -19.30
C ASN A 49 3.19 -14.93 -19.56
N ASN A 50 2.85 -16.21 -19.41
CA ASN A 50 1.47 -16.70 -19.62
C ASN A 50 0.69 -16.90 -18.32
N HIS A 51 1.26 -16.49 -17.17
CA HIS A 51 0.73 -16.73 -15.84
C HIS A 51 0.64 -15.41 -15.06
N ALA A 52 -0.34 -14.57 -15.43
CA ALA A 52 -0.53 -13.25 -14.81
C ALA A 52 -0.62 -13.30 -13.27
N SER A 53 -1.21 -14.36 -12.71
CA SER A 53 -1.27 -14.58 -11.26
C SER A 53 0.10 -14.86 -10.63
N GLN A 54 0.99 -15.56 -11.33
CA GLN A 54 2.36 -15.82 -10.86
C GLN A 54 3.23 -14.56 -10.96
N VAL A 55 3.06 -13.75 -12.00
CA VAL A 55 3.72 -12.43 -12.09
C VAL A 55 3.27 -11.54 -10.92
N ALA A 56 1.98 -11.51 -10.61
CA ALA A 56 1.46 -10.76 -9.47
C ALA A 56 1.95 -11.31 -8.11
N ALA A 57 2.32 -12.58 -8.03
CA ALA A 57 2.91 -13.16 -6.83
C ALA A 57 4.29 -12.58 -6.52
N LEU A 58 5.08 -12.20 -7.54
CA LEU A 58 6.35 -11.49 -7.34
C LEU A 58 6.11 -10.13 -6.67
N ASP A 59 5.17 -9.36 -7.21
CA ASP A 59 4.77 -8.07 -6.64
C ASP A 59 4.26 -8.23 -5.20
N TYR A 60 3.53 -9.32 -4.92
CA TYR A 60 3.00 -9.63 -3.60
C TYR A 60 4.13 -9.90 -2.59
N ILE A 61 5.07 -10.77 -2.92
CA ILE A 61 6.19 -11.14 -2.05
C ILE A 61 7.01 -9.89 -1.70
N ILE A 62 7.39 -9.10 -2.70
CA ILE A 62 8.18 -7.88 -2.48
C ILE A 62 7.39 -6.88 -1.61
N SER A 63 6.08 -6.74 -1.83
CA SER A 63 5.23 -5.84 -1.03
C SER A 63 5.06 -6.31 0.43
N VAL A 64 5.08 -7.62 0.69
CA VAL A 64 5.04 -8.18 2.05
C VAL A 64 6.39 -8.01 2.76
N GLU A 65 7.49 -8.20 2.02
CA GLU A 65 8.85 -8.11 2.57
C GLU A 65 9.42 -6.70 2.67
N SER A 66 8.78 -5.70 2.05
CA SER A 66 9.23 -4.31 2.15
C SER A 66 9.11 -3.75 3.58
N ASP A 67 9.99 -2.79 3.93
CA ASP A 67 9.90 -2.09 5.22
C ASP A 67 8.57 -1.34 5.37
N VAL A 68 8.08 -0.77 4.27
CA VAL A 68 6.88 0.05 4.20
C VAL A 68 6.08 -0.31 2.97
N PHE A 69 4.77 -0.47 3.14
CA PHE A 69 3.84 -0.69 2.04
C PHE A 69 2.84 0.47 1.93
N VAL A 70 2.59 0.94 0.71
CA VAL A 70 1.64 2.03 0.42
C VAL A 70 0.74 1.62 -0.75
N PRO A 71 -0.52 1.24 -0.52
CA PRO A 71 -1.42 0.84 -1.60
C PRO A 71 -2.00 2.05 -2.33
N SER A 72 -1.97 2.01 -3.66
CA SER A 72 -2.62 3.02 -4.51
C SER A 72 -4.14 3.00 -4.36
N HIS A 73 -4.75 1.80 -4.30
CA HIS A 73 -6.18 1.56 -4.06
C HIS A 73 -6.40 0.30 -3.21
N SER A 74 -7.58 0.18 -2.58
CA SER A 74 -7.97 -0.96 -1.73
C SER A 74 -8.48 -2.16 -2.56
N GLY A 75 -7.67 -2.61 -3.53
CA GLY A 75 -7.95 -3.80 -4.35
C GLY A 75 -7.61 -5.11 -3.63
N ASN A 76 -7.92 -6.26 -4.24
CA ASN A 76 -7.69 -7.58 -3.64
C ASN A 76 -6.22 -7.81 -3.24
N MET A 77 -5.27 -7.41 -4.10
CA MET A 77 -3.85 -7.53 -3.80
C MET A 77 -3.47 -6.67 -2.58
N ALA A 78 -3.91 -5.41 -2.54
CA ALA A 78 -3.65 -4.53 -1.41
C ALA A 78 -4.18 -5.16 -0.12
N LYS A 79 -5.45 -5.58 -0.09
CA LYS A 79 -6.07 -6.24 1.06
C LYS A 79 -5.27 -7.45 1.55
N ALA A 80 -4.88 -8.33 0.63
CA ALA A 80 -4.10 -9.52 0.96
C ALA A 80 -2.70 -9.20 1.50
N VAL A 81 -2.04 -8.16 0.97
CA VAL A 81 -0.74 -7.68 1.49
C VAL A 81 -0.91 -7.04 2.86
N GLU A 82 -1.92 -6.17 3.05
CA GLU A 82 -2.19 -5.52 4.33
C GLU A 82 -2.45 -6.56 5.43
N GLY A 83 -3.29 -7.56 5.15
CA GLY A 83 -3.59 -8.62 6.12
C GLY A 83 -2.39 -9.49 6.44
N HIS A 84 -1.58 -9.86 5.45
CA HIS A 84 -0.35 -10.62 5.67
C HIS A 84 0.69 -9.81 6.47
N ARG A 85 0.86 -8.53 6.15
CA ARG A 85 1.74 -7.63 6.93
C ARG A 85 1.25 -7.42 8.36
N ARG A 86 -0.08 -7.37 8.59
CA ARG A 86 -0.68 -7.37 9.94
C ARG A 86 -0.37 -8.67 10.68
N PHE A 87 -0.54 -9.82 10.02
CA PHE A 87 -0.24 -11.14 10.56
C PHE A 87 1.22 -11.26 11.02
N LEU A 88 2.19 -10.83 10.19
CA LEU A 88 3.64 -10.89 10.45
C LEU A 88 4.14 -9.82 11.44
N GLY A 89 3.42 -9.59 12.54
CA GLY A 89 3.83 -8.66 13.59
C GLY A 89 3.65 -7.18 13.21
N HIS A 90 2.60 -6.87 12.46
CA HIS A 90 2.21 -5.49 12.12
C HIS A 90 3.30 -4.68 11.40
N ARG A 91 3.79 -5.20 10.28
CA ARG A 91 4.71 -4.46 9.41
C ARG A 91 4.05 -3.18 8.89
N ARG A 92 4.82 -2.09 8.80
CA ARG A 92 4.30 -0.75 8.55
C ARG A 92 3.57 -0.68 7.21
N THR A 93 2.31 -0.23 7.25
CA THR A 93 1.47 -0.09 6.05
C THR A 93 0.79 1.27 6.09
N ILE A 94 1.18 2.19 5.21
CA ILE A 94 0.60 3.54 5.19
C ILE A 94 -0.59 3.55 4.23
N THR A 95 -1.80 3.72 4.76
CA THR A 95 -2.99 3.90 3.93
C THR A 95 -3.17 5.40 3.63
N PRO A 96 -3.06 5.85 2.36
CA PRO A 96 -3.14 7.27 2.04
C PRO A 96 -4.54 7.85 2.28
N ASP A 97 -4.65 9.00 2.95
CA ASP A 97 -5.93 9.72 3.06
C ASP A 97 -6.16 10.51 1.78
N ARG A 98 -6.59 9.79 0.75
CA ARG A 98 -6.78 10.33 -0.61
C ARG A 98 -7.66 11.58 -0.60
N ARG A 99 -8.73 11.59 0.20
CA ARG A 99 -9.66 12.75 0.29
C ARG A 99 -8.99 13.93 0.97
N GLY A 100 -8.25 13.69 2.06
CA GLY A 100 -7.48 14.74 2.73
C GLY A 100 -6.38 15.31 1.84
N LEU A 101 -5.65 14.44 1.14
CA LEU A 101 -4.58 14.83 0.21
C LEU A 101 -5.09 15.68 -0.95
N VAL A 102 -6.23 15.35 -1.56
CA VAL A 102 -6.86 16.18 -2.60
C VAL A 102 -7.09 17.60 -2.10
N LYS A 103 -7.64 17.77 -0.90
CA LYS A 103 -7.84 19.11 -0.31
C LYS A 103 -6.52 19.86 -0.12
N LEU A 104 -5.45 19.17 0.29
CA LEU A 104 -4.13 19.80 0.41
C LEU A 104 -3.55 20.21 -0.94
N PHE A 105 -3.77 19.40 -1.98
CA PHE A 105 -3.36 19.74 -3.35
C PHE A 105 -4.12 20.95 -3.89
N ASP A 106 -5.42 21.05 -3.62
CA ASP A 106 -6.22 22.23 -3.99
C ASP A 106 -5.67 23.52 -3.33
N LEU A 107 -5.25 23.44 -2.07
CA LEU A 107 -4.64 24.58 -1.35
C LEU A 107 -3.28 24.97 -1.92
N LEU A 108 -2.47 24.00 -2.35
CA LEU A 108 -1.19 24.24 -3.03
C LEU A 108 -1.43 24.92 -4.39
N GLU A 109 -2.43 24.47 -5.15
CA GLU A 109 -2.79 25.05 -6.45
C GLU A 109 -3.27 26.51 -6.30
N LYS A 110 -4.10 26.78 -5.29
CA LYS A 110 -4.56 28.14 -4.94
C LYS A 110 -3.48 29.03 -4.31
N ARG A 111 -2.29 28.48 -4.03
CA ARG A 111 -1.17 29.15 -3.33
C ARG A 111 -1.52 29.62 -1.91
N GLU A 112 -2.53 29.01 -1.29
CA GLU A 112 -2.89 29.22 0.12
C GLU A 112 -2.00 28.39 1.05
N LEU A 113 -1.40 27.33 0.51
CA LEU A 113 -0.38 26.50 1.13
C LEU A 113 0.85 26.48 0.24
N ILE A 114 2.03 26.42 0.85
CA ILE A 114 3.31 26.24 0.16
C ILE A 114 3.96 24.93 0.58
N GLU A 115 4.76 24.34 -0.31
CA GLU A 115 5.60 23.20 0.04
C GLU A 115 6.57 23.58 1.17
N GLY A 116 6.71 22.70 2.16
CA GLY A 116 7.58 22.95 3.31
C GLY A 116 7.14 22.26 4.60
N PRO A 117 7.64 22.72 5.76
CA PRO A 117 7.40 22.07 7.05
C PRO A 117 5.92 21.98 7.42
N LYS A 118 5.13 23.01 7.09
CA LYS A 118 3.68 23.04 7.38
C LYS A 118 2.93 21.94 6.63
N LEU A 119 3.16 21.79 5.33
CA LEU A 119 2.58 20.71 4.53
C LEU A 119 3.02 19.34 5.07
N SER A 120 4.32 19.18 5.37
CA SER A 120 4.85 17.93 5.92
C SER A 120 4.18 17.54 7.25
N SER A 121 3.96 18.52 8.13
CA SER A 121 3.24 18.33 9.41
C SER A 121 1.80 17.88 9.17
N LEU A 122 1.06 18.57 8.30
CA LEU A 122 -0.33 18.23 7.97
C LEU A 122 -0.45 16.81 7.39
N VAL A 123 0.42 16.45 6.45
CA VAL A 123 0.44 15.10 5.87
C VAL A 123 0.79 14.06 6.93
N THR A 124 1.75 14.35 7.81
CA THR A 124 2.17 13.41 8.86
C THR A 124 1.05 13.20 9.90
N GLU A 125 0.38 14.27 10.33
CA GLU A 125 -0.74 14.22 11.26
C GLU A 125 -1.92 13.43 10.67
N MET A 126 -2.28 13.72 9.43
CA MET A 126 -3.34 13.04 8.67
C MET A 126 -3.12 11.52 8.58
N HIS A 127 -1.86 11.07 8.55
CA HIS A 127 -1.51 9.65 8.43
C HIS A 127 -1.07 9.01 9.76
N LYS A 128 -1.12 9.74 10.89
CA LYS A 128 -0.62 9.26 12.20
C LYS A 128 -1.21 7.91 12.59
N TYR A 129 -2.52 7.73 12.43
CA TYR A 129 -3.26 6.50 12.77
C TYR A 129 -3.57 5.61 11.55
N ARG A 130 -2.96 5.89 10.38
CA ARG A 130 -3.19 5.14 9.12
C ARG A 130 -1.96 4.33 8.75
N GLN A 131 -1.33 3.69 9.74
CA GLN A 131 -0.03 3.00 9.61
C GLN A 131 -0.13 1.47 9.74
N GLY A 132 -1.33 0.91 9.64
CA GLY A 132 -1.54 -0.54 9.66
C GLY A 132 -1.51 -1.15 11.06
N THR A 133 -1.77 -0.35 12.08
CA THR A 133 -1.86 -0.79 13.48
C THR A 133 -2.87 -1.93 13.65
N PRO A 134 -2.66 -2.84 14.63
CA PRO A 134 -3.66 -3.82 15.00
C PRO A 134 -5.01 -3.15 15.27
N ARG A 135 -6.07 -3.69 14.68
CA ARG A 135 -7.45 -3.28 14.93
C ARG A 135 -8.37 -4.47 14.73
N GLU A 136 -9.51 -4.45 15.38
CA GLU A 136 -10.54 -5.47 15.15
C GLU A 136 -11.03 -5.43 13.70
N ARG A 137 -11.37 -6.62 13.19
CA ARG A 137 -11.98 -6.75 11.87
C ARG A 137 -13.37 -6.12 11.89
N TYR A 138 -13.70 -5.40 10.82
CA TYR A 138 -15.03 -4.83 10.69
C TYR A 138 -16.07 -5.93 10.47
N SER A 139 -17.06 -5.98 11.37
CA SER A 139 -18.24 -6.81 11.18
C SER A 139 -19.04 -6.34 9.97
N SER A 140 -19.88 -7.23 9.45
CA SER A 140 -20.84 -6.91 8.41
C SER A 140 -21.74 -5.72 8.77
N LEU A 141 -22.21 -4.99 7.76
CA LEU A 141 -23.11 -3.87 7.97
C LEU A 141 -24.38 -4.28 8.73
N PRO A 142 -24.88 -3.46 9.67
CA PRO A 142 -26.11 -3.75 10.42
C PRO A 142 -27.29 -4.09 9.49
N GLY A 143 -28.04 -5.13 9.83
CA GLY A 143 -29.18 -5.60 9.02
C GLY A 143 -28.81 -6.52 7.85
N SER A 144 -27.52 -6.72 7.55
CA SER A 144 -27.08 -7.65 6.51
C SER A 144 -27.24 -9.10 6.96
N LYS A 145 -28.00 -9.90 6.20
CA LYS A 145 -28.23 -11.33 6.46
C LYS A 145 -27.75 -12.21 5.32
N GLY A 146 -27.49 -13.49 5.60
CA GLY A 146 -27.09 -14.48 4.61
C GLY A 146 -25.84 -14.05 3.81
N ARG A 147 -25.90 -14.18 2.48
CA ARG A 147 -24.77 -13.83 1.58
C ARG A 147 -24.42 -12.33 1.58
N ALA A 148 -25.35 -11.44 1.92
CA ALA A 148 -25.07 -10.01 2.01
C ALA A 148 -24.12 -9.69 3.17
N ARG A 149 -24.17 -10.50 4.23
CA ARG A 149 -23.22 -10.41 5.36
C ARG A 149 -21.79 -10.55 4.86
N LEU A 150 -21.50 -11.63 4.14
CA LEU A 150 -20.16 -11.96 3.62
C LEU A 150 -19.58 -10.91 2.65
N ARG A 151 -20.44 -10.11 2.00
CA ARG A 151 -19.99 -9.05 1.09
C ARG A 151 -19.59 -7.75 1.80
N THR A 152 -20.10 -7.55 3.01
CA THR A 152 -19.91 -6.31 3.77
C THR A 152 -18.97 -6.50 4.95
N GLU A 153 -18.84 -7.73 5.42
CA GLU A 153 -17.84 -8.15 6.38
C GLU A 153 -16.45 -8.00 5.77
N GLU A 154 -15.51 -7.47 6.55
CA GLU A 154 -14.12 -7.49 6.17
C GLU A 154 -13.60 -8.94 6.14
N SER A 155 -12.69 -9.24 5.22
CA SER A 155 -12.15 -10.60 5.07
C SER A 155 -11.09 -10.89 6.13
N PHE A 156 -11.00 -12.15 6.58
CA PHE A 156 -9.86 -12.64 7.36
C PHE A 156 -8.51 -12.32 6.70
N TYR A 157 -8.42 -12.47 5.37
CA TYR A 157 -7.20 -12.18 4.62
C TYR A 157 -6.85 -10.70 4.55
N GLU A 158 -7.79 -9.81 4.87
CA GLU A 158 -7.55 -8.36 4.97
C GLU A 158 -7.16 -7.98 6.39
N ASN A 159 -7.78 -8.58 7.40
CA ASN A 159 -7.45 -8.34 8.79
C ASN A 159 -7.66 -9.60 9.64
N PRO A 160 -6.60 -10.29 10.07
CA PRO A 160 -6.73 -11.58 10.72
C PRO A 160 -7.03 -11.50 12.24
N LEU A 161 -7.06 -10.31 12.85
CA LEU A 161 -7.58 -10.13 14.22
C LEU A 161 -9.10 -10.36 14.24
N PRO A 162 -9.67 -11.01 15.28
CA PRO A 162 -9.03 -11.55 16.49
C PRO A 162 -8.42 -12.96 16.38
N GLU A 163 -8.69 -13.70 15.31
CA GLU A 163 -8.42 -15.14 15.23
C GLU A 163 -6.93 -15.47 15.11
N CYS A 164 -6.14 -14.67 14.39
CA CYS A 164 -4.76 -15.02 14.06
C CYS A 164 -3.86 -13.78 13.94
N ILE A 165 -3.09 -13.48 14.99
CA ILE A 165 -1.96 -12.55 14.92
C ILE A 165 -0.73 -13.29 15.46
N CYS A 166 0.40 -13.19 14.76
CA CYS A 166 1.67 -13.58 15.37
C CYS A 166 1.97 -12.60 16.50
N LEU A 167 1.64 -13.02 17.73
CA LEU A 167 2.16 -12.36 18.92
C LEU A 167 3.67 -12.56 18.87
N THR A 168 4.43 -11.48 18.74
CA THR A 168 5.88 -11.50 18.99
C THR A 168 6.11 -11.60 20.50
N GLY A 169 5.66 -12.71 21.08
CA GLY A 169 5.92 -13.14 22.44
C GLY A 169 6.91 -14.30 22.39
N LYS A 170 8.09 -14.09 22.98
CA LYS A 170 9.14 -15.10 23.19
C LYS A 170 8.55 -16.41 23.76
N HIS A 171 8.93 -17.52 23.14
CA HIS A 171 9.24 -18.76 23.86
C HIS A 171 10.71 -19.09 23.59
#